data_AF-A0A6N7YQ42-F1
#
_entry.id   AF-A0A6N7YQ42-F1
#
_cell.length_a   1.000
_cell.length_b   1.000
_cell.length_c   1.000
_cell.angle_alpha   90.00
_cell.angle_beta   90.00
_cell.angle_gamma   90.00
#
_symmetry.space_group_name_H-M   'P 1'
#
loop_
_entity.id
_entity.type
_entity.pdbx_description
1 polymer ?
#
loop_
_entity_poly.entity_id
_entity_poly.type
_entity_poly.pdbx_seq_one_letter_code
_entity_poly.pdbx_strand_id
1 'polypeptide(L)'
;MTIQFSEFYNNGAGVAPNTLGSEKFPPAQDGKVTDNLVYWNNFNYFKAGSKVKPLPAATGSFQYPTGVGIVLLGTTNWDVRANLVFGNFKWGIMTVSDPTYAPATNRNNKVRFNVMGAAYDDANGTDVWNDGAGSGNCWENQSAGTTYDAGALPQPLLYPGCNNPQNATDLAQVAEVADYLTKTEAQEESWKKHPHPPRADRTPIDGQGG
;
A
#
# COMPACT_ATOMS: atom_id res chain seq x y z
N MET A 1 12.27 -10.66 8.83
CA MET A 1 12.92 -10.24 7.55
C MET A 1 13.10 -8.73 7.56
N THR A 2 14.16 -8.18 6.95
CA THR A 2 14.34 -6.71 6.85
C THR A 2 14.57 -6.29 5.41
N ILE A 3 13.78 -5.32 4.94
CA ILE A 3 13.90 -4.67 3.63
C ILE A 3 14.39 -3.25 3.89
N GLN A 4 15.63 -2.93 3.51
CA GLN A 4 16.23 -1.63 3.81
C GLN A 4 17.27 -1.16 2.80
N PHE A 5 17.47 0.16 2.73
CA PHE A 5 18.47 0.83 1.89
C PHE A 5 18.31 0.54 0.40
N SER A 6 17.06 0.40 -0.05
CA SER A 6 16.71 0.08 -1.43
C SER A 6 15.83 1.16 -2.06
N GLU A 7 15.78 1.12 -3.39
CA GLU A 7 14.84 1.92 -4.18
C GLU A 7 13.83 1.00 -4.89
N PHE A 8 12.54 1.27 -4.71
CA PHE A 8 11.44 0.56 -5.34
C PHE A 8 10.61 1.55 -6.17
N TYR A 9 10.77 1.51 -7.49
CA TYR A 9 10.15 2.48 -8.39
C TYR A 9 9.76 1.92 -9.75
N ASN A 10 8.83 2.59 -10.42
CA ASN A 10 8.30 2.21 -11.74
C ASN A 10 7.68 0.79 -11.79
N ASN A 11 7.22 0.27 -10.64
CA ASN A 11 6.46 -0.98 -10.56
C ASN A 11 4.96 -0.68 -10.56
N GLY A 12 4.10 -1.72 -10.50
CA GLY A 12 2.69 -1.51 -10.16
C GLY A 12 2.48 -1.33 -8.66
N ALA A 13 3.16 -2.15 -7.86
CA ALA A 13 3.28 -1.98 -6.41
C ALA A 13 4.76 -2.03 -6.03
N GLY A 14 5.21 -1.19 -5.11
CA GLY A 14 6.63 -1.11 -4.74
C GLY A 14 7.11 -2.27 -3.85
N VAL A 15 6.55 -2.37 -2.64
CA VAL A 15 6.92 -3.38 -1.63
C VAL A 15 5.66 -4.03 -1.08
N ALA A 16 5.54 -5.36 -1.16
CA ALA A 16 4.29 -6.05 -0.80
C ALA A 16 4.50 -7.27 0.12
N PRO A 17 4.85 -7.09 1.41
CA PRO A 17 4.66 -8.11 2.41
C PRO A 17 3.21 -8.60 2.42
N ASN A 18 3.00 -9.87 2.13
CA ASN A 18 1.68 -10.44 1.92
C ASN A 18 1.55 -11.79 2.62
N THR A 19 0.31 -12.14 2.97
CA THR A 19 -0.11 -13.49 3.35
C THR A 19 -1.19 -13.96 2.37
N LEU A 20 -0.92 -15.02 1.61
CA LEU A 20 -1.84 -15.63 0.64
C LEU A 20 -2.11 -17.11 0.96
N GLY A 21 -3.24 -17.64 0.47
CA GLY A 21 -3.62 -19.04 0.70
C GLY A 21 -2.65 -20.08 0.11
N SER A 22 -1.79 -19.67 -0.82
CA SER A 22 -0.76 -20.50 -1.45
C SER A 22 0.52 -20.61 -0.63
N GLU A 23 0.66 -19.83 0.44
CA GLU A 23 1.86 -19.82 1.24
C GLU A 23 2.01 -21.10 2.06
N LYS A 24 3.24 -21.62 2.08
CA LYS A 24 3.56 -22.83 2.85
C LYS A 24 3.50 -22.58 4.36
N PHE A 25 3.79 -21.35 4.80
CA PHE A 25 3.94 -20.98 6.21
C PHE A 25 3.32 -19.59 6.49
N PRO A 26 1.99 -19.45 6.47
CA PRO A 26 1.31 -18.20 6.80
C PRO A 26 1.26 -17.97 8.33
N PRO A 27 1.19 -16.71 8.80
CA PRO A 27 1.25 -15.47 8.03
C PRO A 27 2.67 -14.93 7.81
N ALA A 28 2.82 -13.98 6.89
CA ALA A 28 4.02 -13.14 6.82
C ALA A 28 4.15 -12.30 8.10
N GLN A 29 5.19 -12.61 8.89
CA GLN A 29 5.36 -12.05 10.23
C GLN A 29 6.76 -11.55 10.56
N ASP A 30 6.85 -10.71 11.58
CA ASP A 30 8.10 -10.23 12.21
C ASP A 30 9.07 -9.61 11.19
N GLY A 31 8.52 -8.73 10.36
CA GLY A 31 9.22 -8.04 9.29
C GLY A 31 9.46 -6.56 9.56
N LYS A 32 10.38 -5.97 8.80
CA LYS A 32 10.66 -4.54 8.82
C LYS A 32 10.88 -4.01 7.41
N VAL A 33 10.26 -2.88 7.08
CA VAL A 33 10.52 -2.10 5.86
C VAL A 33 11.03 -0.74 6.30
N THR A 34 12.31 -0.46 6.08
CA THR A 34 12.95 0.73 6.65
C THR A 34 13.98 1.38 5.75
N ASP A 35 14.08 2.70 5.79
CA ASP A 35 15.17 3.42 5.12
C ASP A 35 15.21 3.16 3.60
N ASN A 36 14.04 3.00 2.97
CA ASN A 36 13.90 2.83 1.52
C ASN A 36 13.35 4.09 0.84
N LEU A 37 13.60 4.21 -0.47
CA LEU A 37 12.88 5.12 -1.35
C LEU A 37 11.83 4.31 -2.13
N VAL A 38 10.56 4.70 -2.04
CA VAL A 38 9.44 3.99 -2.68
C VAL A 38 8.57 4.97 -3.46
N TYR A 39 8.65 4.94 -4.79
CA TYR A 39 8.07 6.02 -5.59
C TYR A 39 7.70 5.64 -7.01
N TRP A 40 6.80 6.41 -7.64
CA TRP A 40 6.37 6.20 -9.03
C TRP A 40 5.95 4.76 -9.33
N ASN A 41 5.38 4.05 -8.36
CA ASN A 41 4.88 2.70 -8.58
C ASN A 41 3.50 2.77 -9.25
N ASN A 42 3.46 3.30 -10.47
CA ASN A 42 2.28 3.63 -11.25
C ASN A 42 2.19 2.81 -12.55
N PHE A 43 2.97 1.75 -12.69
CA PHE A 43 2.91 0.90 -13.88
C PHE A 43 1.63 0.03 -13.84
N ASN A 44 0.70 0.30 -14.76
CA ASN A 44 -0.55 -0.44 -14.85
C ASN A 44 -0.44 -1.63 -15.82
N TYR A 45 0.02 -2.78 -15.33
CA TYR A 45 0.11 -3.99 -16.14
C TYR A 45 -1.25 -4.62 -16.54
N PHE A 46 -2.37 -4.10 -16.04
CA PHE A 46 -3.72 -4.49 -16.48
C PHE A 46 -4.19 -3.73 -17.72
N LYS A 47 -3.53 -2.62 -18.06
CA LYS A 47 -3.95 -1.80 -19.19
C LYS A 47 -3.77 -2.54 -20.51
N ALA A 48 -4.76 -2.40 -21.40
CA ALA A 48 -4.68 -2.92 -22.75
C ALA A 48 -3.37 -2.45 -23.44
N GLY A 49 -2.68 -3.37 -24.09
CA GLY A 49 -1.39 -3.10 -24.73
C GLY A 49 -0.16 -3.20 -23.81
N SER A 50 -0.33 -3.44 -22.50
CA SER A 50 0.80 -3.70 -21.61
C SER A 50 1.68 -4.84 -22.16
N LYS A 51 3.00 -4.59 -22.19
CA LYS A 51 4.01 -5.59 -22.58
C LYS A 51 4.18 -6.67 -21.51
N VAL A 52 3.71 -6.41 -20.29
CA VAL A 52 3.70 -7.33 -19.17
C VAL A 52 2.28 -7.82 -18.99
N LYS A 53 2.09 -9.14 -19.01
CA LYS A 53 0.80 -9.76 -18.70
C LYS A 53 0.85 -10.32 -17.29
N PRO A 54 -0.13 -10.00 -16.42
CA PRO A 54 -0.19 -10.61 -15.10
C PRO A 54 -0.34 -12.13 -15.25
N LEU A 55 0.33 -12.87 -14.38
CA LEU A 55 0.01 -14.27 -14.18
C LEU A 55 -1.39 -14.36 -13.54
N PRO A 56 -2.09 -15.50 -13.69
CA PRO A 56 -3.29 -15.75 -12.89
C PRO A 56 -2.99 -15.51 -11.41
N ALA A 57 -3.95 -14.92 -10.69
CA ALA A 57 -3.79 -14.62 -9.27
C ALA A 57 -3.32 -15.88 -8.52
N ALA A 58 -2.28 -15.75 -7.70
CA ALA A 58 -1.66 -16.88 -7.01
C ALA A 58 -2.66 -17.60 -6.09
N THR A 59 -3.63 -16.87 -5.53
CA THR A 59 -4.84 -17.40 -4.89
C THR A 59 -5.99 -16.41 -4.96
N GLY A 60 -7.20 -16.90 -5.24
CA GLY A 60 -8.43 -16.11 -5.23
C GLY A 60 -8.63 -15.23 -6.48
N SER A 61 -9.50 -14.23 -6.36
CA SER A 61 -9.83 -13.25 -7.42
C SER A 61 -9.11 -11.91 -7.25
N PHE A 62 -8.29 -11.74 -6.21
CA PHE A 62 -7.64 -10.46 -5.90
C PHE A 62 -6.30 -10.31 -6.61
N GLN A 63 -6.16 -9.21 -7.31
CA GLN A 63 -4.94 -8.75 -7.96
C GLN A 63 -4.08 -7.93 -6.99
N TYR A 64 -2.77 -7.83 -7.26
CA TYR A 64 -1.97 -6.81 -6.57
C TYR A 64 -2.38 -5.41 -7.03
N PRO A 65 -2.51 -4.44 -6.10
CA PRO A 65 -2.97 -3.09 -6.43
C PRO A 65 -1.88 -2.31 -7.16
N THR A 66 -2.19 -1.80 -8.36
CA THR A 66 -1.30 -0.86 -9.06
C THR A 66 -1.38 0.55 -8.46
N GLY A 67 -0.39 1.41 -8.64
CA GLY A 67 -0.42 2.79 -8.12
C GLY A 67 -0.07 2.89 -6.63
N VAL A 68 0.50 1.84 -6.03
CA VAL A 68 0.74 1.76 -4.58
C VAL A 68 2.22 1.63 -4.22
N GLY A 69 2.67 2.39 -3.23
CA GLY A 69 4.04 2.31 -2.73
C GLY A 69 4.30 1.03 -1.93
N ILE A 70 3.74 0.93 -0.73
CA ILE A 70 3.93 -0.21 0.19
C ILE A 70 2.57 -0.84 0.52
N VAL A 71 2.48 -2.16 0.41
CA VAL A 71 1.29 -2.96 0.71
C VAL A 71 1.60 -3.90 1.88
N LEU A 72 0.84 -3.79 2.98
CA LEU A 72 0.79 -4.82 4.00
C LEU A 72 -0.51 -5.60 3.84
N LEU A 73 -0.43 -6.79 3.23
CA LEU A 73 -1.57 -7.66 3.02
C LEU A 73 -1.55 -8.80 4.06
N GLY A 74 -2.42 -8.72 5.06
CA GLY A 74 -2.61 -9.78 6.04
C GLY A 74 -1.37 -10.12 6.86
N THR A 75 -0.62 -9.12 7.30
CA THR A 75 0.69 -9.26 7.94
C THR A 75 0.63 -9.17 9.45
N THR A 76 1.62 -9.73 10.17
CA THR A 76 1.70 -9.64 11.64
C THR A 76 3.04 -9.09 12.12
N ASN A 77 3.04 -8.15 13.07
CA ASN A 77 4.24 -7.57 13.69
C ASN A 77 5.22 -6.90 12.69
N TRP A 78 4.72 -6.28 11.62
CA TRP A 78 5.58 -5.53 10.70
C TRP A 78 5.84 -4.10 11.18
N ASP A 79 7.08 -3.63 11.06
CA ASP A 79 7.46 -2.24 11.33
C ASP A 79 7.85 -1.54 10.01
N VAL A 80 6.95 -0.70 9.48
CA VAL A 80 7.15 0.11 8.27
C VAL A 80 7.54 1.53 8.71
N ARG A 81 8.82 1.85 8.61
CA ARG A 81 9.34 3.10 9.18
C ARG A 81 10.49 3.75 8.44
N ALA A 82 10.67 5.06 8.61
CA ALA A 82 11.81 5.77 8.04
C ALA A 82 11.95 5.61 6.50
N ASN A 83 10.86 5.34 5.79
CA ASN A 83 10.86 5.30 4.32
C ASN A 83 10.50 6.68 3.77
N LEU A 84 11.01 6.98 2.57
CA LEU A 84 10.57 8.08 1.72
C LEU A 84 9.56 7.50 0.72
N VAL A 85 8.27 7.81 0.88
CA VAL A 85 7.19 7.22 0.06
C VAL A 85 6.42 8.33 -0.66
N PHE A 86 6.57 8.47 -1.97
CA PHE A 86 6.07 9.64 -2.71
C PHE A 86 5.73 9.31 -4.18
N GLY A 87 4.92 10.14 -4.84
CA GLY A 87 4.61 9.99 -6.26
C GLY A 87 3.86 8.71 -6.66
N ASN A 88 3.21 8.01 -5.72
CA ASN A 88 2.36 6.86 -6.05
C ASN A 88 0.90 7.33 -6.19
N PHE A 89 0.28 7.13 -7.36
CA PHE A 89 -0.97 7.81 -7.70
C PHE A 89 -2.23 7.34 -6.96
N LYS A 90 -2.22 6.15 -6.33
CA LYS A 90 -3.33 5.68 -5.50
C LYS A 90 -3.01 5.84 -4.02
N TRP A 91 -2.13 4.99 -3.48
CA TRP A 91 -1.81 4.99 -2.05
C TRP A 91 -0.29 4.96 -1.81
N GLY A 92 0.20 5.74 -0.86
CA GLY A 92 1.59 5.64 -0.41
C GLY A 92 1.84 4.32 0.32
N ILE A 93 1.15 4.13 1.45
CA ILE A 93 1.18 2.91 2.25
C ILE A 93 -0.27 2.44 2.46
N MET A 94 -0.56 1.20 2.10
CA MET A 94 -1.84 0.56 2.34
C MET A 94 -1.71 -0.64 3.26
N THR A 95 -2.69 -0.83 4.14
CA THR A 95 -2.81 -2.02 4.99
C THR A 95 -4.19 -2.65 4.79
N VAL A 96 -4.22 -3.90 4.36
CA VAL A 96 -5.46 -4.65 4.06
C VAL A 96 -5.40 -6.06 4.63
N SER A 97 -6.51 -6.53 5.20
CA SER A 97 -6.73 -7.93 5.59
C SER A 97 -7.58 -8.63 4.54
N ASP A 98 -7.36 -9.93 4.34
CA ASP A 98 -8.26 -10.76 3.54
C ASP A 98 -9.36 -11.35 4.44
N PRO A 99 -10.64 -10.92 4.31
CA PRO A 99 -11.72 -11.43 5.14
C PRO A 99 -12.07 -12.90 4.83
N THR A 100 -11.61 -13.44 3.70
CA THR A 100 -11.86 -14.81 3.27
C THR A 100 -10.78 -15.79 3.74
N TYR A 101 -9.65 -15.29 4.25
CA TYR A 101 -8.53 -16.09 4.70
C TYR A 101 -8.00 -15.63 6.06
N ALA A 102 -8.44 -16.31 7.13
CA ALA A 102 -8.15 -15.92 8.51
C ALA A 102 -6.66 -15.69 8.87
N PRO A 103 -5.68 -16.43 8.31
CA PRO A 103 -4.27 -16.12 8.51
C PRO A 103 -3.86 -14.73 7.98
N ALA A 104 -4.48 -14.25 6.90
CA ALA A 104 -4.23 -12.94 6.31
C ALA A 104 -4.99 -11.80 7.01
N THR A 105 -4.92 -11.77 8.35
CA THR A 105 -5.42 -10.64 9.15
C THR A 105 -4.27 -9.76 9.60
N ASN A 106 -4.36 -8.45 9.39
CA ASN A 106 -3.36 -7.50 9.87
C ASN A 106 -3.34 -7.42 11.40
N ARG A 107 -2.19 -7.73 12.03
CA ARG A 107 -2.06 -7.67 13.48
C ARG A 107 -0.77 -6.98 13.92
N ASN A 108 -0.86 -6.07 14.88
CA ASN A 108 0.29 -5.44 15.54
C ASN A 108 1.29 -4.75 14.59
N ASN A 109 0.86 -4.36 13.39
CA ASN A 109 1.72 -3.66 12.44
C ASN A 109 1.86 -2.20 12.85
N LYS A 110 3.04 -1.63 12.61
CA LYS A 110 3.39 -0.26 12.96
C LYS A 110 3.81 0.47 11.70
N VAL A 111 3.11 1.54 11.37
CA VAL A 111 3.46 2.42 10.26
C VAL A 111 3.85 3.75 10.86
N ARG A 112 5.14 4.10 10.85
CA ARG A 112 5.63 5.23 11.65
C ARG A 112 6.88 5.89 11.12
N PHE A 113 7.07 7.18 11.35
CA PHE A 113 8.30 7.89 10.95
C PHE A 113 8.59 7.86 9.44
N ASN A 114 7.60 7.68 8.57
CA ASN A 114 7.83 7.79 7.12
C ASN A 114 7.65 9.24 6.68
N VAL A 115 8.42 9.62 5.67
CA VAL A 115 8.26 10.89 4.96
C VAL A 115 7.39 10.62 3.75
N MET A 116 6.25 11.29 3.69
CA MET A 116 5.18 11.00 2.75
C MET A 116 5.02 12.11 1.72
N GLY A 117 4.86 11.69 0.46
CA GLY A 117 4.29 12.45 -0.64
C GLY A 117 4.74 13.91 -0.71
N ALA A 118 3.84 14.80 -0.30
CA ALA A 118 4.01 16.25 -0.34
C ALA A 118 5.22 16.76 0.45
N ALA A 119 5.64 16.07 1.51
CA ALA A 119 6.85 16.44 2.25
C ALA A 119 8.14 16.23 1.43
N TYR A 120 8.05 15.51 0.30
CA TYR A 120 9.12 15.32 -0.67
C TYR A 120 8.79 15.95 -2.04
N ASP A 121 7.88 16.92 -2.09
CA ASP A 121 7.47 17.65 -3.31
C ASP A 121 6.83 16.77 -4.41
N ASP A 122 6.37 15.56 -4.09
CA ASP A 122 5.75 14.65 -5.05
C ASP A 122 4.63 13.86 -4.37
N ALA A 123 3.40 14.37 -4.43
CA ALA A 123 2.29 13.81 -3.66
C ALA A 123 2.03 12.32 -3.97
N ASN A 124 1.59 11.55 -2.97
CA ASN A 124 0.84 10.33 -3.27
C ASN A 124 -0.63 10.71 -3.50
N GLY A 125 -1.42 9.80 -4.08
CA GLY A 125 -2.88 10.01 -4.15
C GLY A 125 -3.50 10.20 -2.77
N THR A 126 -3.27 9.25 -1.87
CA THR A 126 -3.43 9.41 -0.44
C THR A 126 -2.23 8.74 0.24
N ASP A 127 -1.65 9.35 1.26
CA ASP A 127 -0.40 8.83 1.83
C ASP A 127 -0.62 7.52 2.58
N VAL A 128 -1.69 7.43 3.38
CA VAL A 128 -2.00 6.25 4.18
C VAL A 128 -3.44 5.82 3.98
N TRP A 129 -3.63 4.53 3.69
CA TRP A 129 -4.94 3.88 3.59
C TRP A 129 -4.97 2.63 4.46
N ASN A 130 -6.09 2.39 5.15
CA ASN A 130 -6.30 1.20 5.98
C ASN A 130 -7.77 0.75 5.91
N ASP A 131 -7.99 -0.57 5.82
CA ASP A 131 -9.33 -1.17 5.88
C ASP A 131 -9.92 -1.21 7.30
N GLY A 132 -9.12 -0.88 8.32
CA GLY A 132 -9.51 -0.90 9.72
C GLY A 132 -9.53 -2.29 10.34
N ALA A 133 -9.30 -3.34 9.55
CA ALA A 133 -9.45 -4.71 10.00
C ALA A 133 -8.27 -5.17 10.88
N GLY A 134 -8.55 -6.21 11.67
CA GLY A 134 -7.58 -6.81 12.57
C GLY A 134 -7.42 -6.04 13.89
N SER A 135 -6.23 -6.09 14.49
CA SER A 135 -6.02 -5.52 15.82
C SER A 135 -4.57 -5.14 16.09
N GLY A 136 -4.34 -4.19 16.99
CA GLY A 136 -3.01 -3.79 17.41
C GLY A 136 -2.23 -2.96 16.39
N ASN A 137 -2.81 -2.68 15.21
CA ASN A 137 -2.16 -1.91 14.17
C ASN A 137 -2.16 -0.42 14.55
N CYS A 138 -1.06 0.29 14.31
CA CYS A 138 -0.94 1.69 14.69
C CYS A 138 -0.15 2.55 13.72
N TRP A 139 -0.44 3.85 13.76
CA TRP A 139 0.15 4.88 12.91
C TRP A 139 0.62 6.06 13.75
N GLU A 140 1.88 6.47 13.62
CA GLU A 140 2.40 7.62 14.37
C GLU A 140 3.53 8.34 13.64
N ASN A 141 3.75 9.62 13.95
CA ASN A 141 4.95 10.36 13.56
C ASN A 141 5.29 10.33 12.06
N GLN A 142 4.28 10.33 11.17
CA GLN A 142 4.51 10.59 9.75
C GLN A 142 4.95 12.05 9.55
N SER A 143 5.54 12.38 8.41
CA SER A 143 5.89 13.76 8.08
C SER A 143 4.68 14.72 8.17
N ALA A 144 4.94 15.99 8.46
CA ALA A 144 3.88 17.01 8.44
C ALA A 144 3.17 17.05 7.08
N GLY A 145 1.84 17.19 7.11
CA GLY A 145 1.02 17.22 5.90
C GLY A 145 0.61 15.85 5.35
N THR A 146 0.97 14.74 6.02
CA THR A 146 0.49 13.39 5.65
C THR A 146 -1.03 13.32 5.59
N THR A 147 -1.54 12.78 4.49
CA THR A 147 -2.96 12.55 4.24
C THR A 147 -3.37 11.13 4.60
N TYR A 148 -4.54 11.00 5.21
CA TYR A 148 -5.12 9.71 5.56
C TYR A 148 -6.46 9.56 4.85
N ASP A 149 -6.74 8.38 4.33
CA ASP A 149 -8.03 8.13 3.69
C ASP A 149 -9.15 8.15 4.73
N ALA A 150 -10.22 8.89 4.48
CA ALA A 150 -11.21 9.23 5.50
C ALA A 150 -12.10 8.04 5.90
N GLY A 151 -12.34 7.08 5.01
CA GLY A 151 -13.30 6.00 5.24
C GLY A 151 -14.70 6.47 5.66
N ALA A 152 -15.46 5.57 6.29
CA ALA A 152 -16.74 5.84 6.93
C ALA A 152 -16.65 5.92 8.47
N LEU A 153 -15.57 5.40 9.07
CA LEU A 153 -15.33 5.45 10.50
C LEU A 153 -14.50 6.68 10.91
N PRO A 154 -14.62 7.14 12.18
CA PRO A 154 -13.72 8.15 12.72
C PRO A 154 -12.25 7.77 12.53
N GLN A 155 -11.45 8.73 12.07
CA GLN A 155 -10.03 8.54 11.78
C GLN A 155 -9.24 7.85 12.91
N PRO A 156 -9.47 8.10 14.22
CA PRO A 156 -8.74 7.39 15.29
C PRO A 156 -9.02 5.89 15.38
N LEU A 157 -10.11 5.39 14.80
CA LEU A 157 -10.42 3.95 14.71
C LEU A 157 -9.75 3.29 13.50
N LEU A 158 -9.54 4.06 12.42
CA LEU A 158 -8.82 3.62 11.24
C LEU A 158 -7.30 3.72 11.42
N TYR A 159 -6.83 4.78 12.08
CA TYR A 159 -5.41 5.11 12.23
C TYR A 159 -5.08 5.46 13.69
N PRO A 160 -5.28 4.55 14.66
CA PRO A 160 -4.93 4.79 16.04
C PRO A 160 -3.43 5.00 16.23
N GLY A 161 -3.04 5.81 17.22
CA GLY A 161 -1.66 5.91 17.69
C GLY A 161 -1.17 4.62 18.36
N CYS A 162 0.14 4.48 18.53
CA CYS A 162 0.74 3.23 19.02
C CYS A 162 0.61 3.00 20.54
N ASN A 163 0.08 3.97 21.29
CA ASN A 163 -0.28 3.80 22.69
C ASN A 163 -1.71 3.26 22.78
N ASN A 164 -1.85 1.96 23.05
CA ASN A 164 -3.14 1.24 23.16
C ASN A 164 -4.01 1.32 21.87
N PRO A 165 -3.53 0.81 20.73
CA PRO A 165 -4.22 0.91 19.45
C PRO A 165 -5.57 0.16 19.45
N GLN A 166 -6.62 0.86 19.02
CA GLN A 166 -7.94 0.29 18.76
C GLN A 166 -8.25 0.40 17.27
N ASN A 167 -8.39 -0.74 16.61
CA ASN A 167 -8.79 -0.81 15.21
C ASN A 167 -10.26 -1.22 15.13
N ALA A 168 -10.98 -0.70 14.14
CA ALA A 168 -12.32 -1.15 13.80
C ALA A 168 -12.44 -1.28 12.29
N THR A 169 -12.95 -2.42 11.83
CA THR A 169 -13.14 -2.70 10.40
C THR A 169 -14.11 -1.69 9.80
N ASP A 170 -13.66 -1.02 8.73
CA ASP A 170 -14.47 -0.09 7.97
C ASP A 170 -14.96 -0.77 6.68
N LEU A 171 -16.27 -1.05 6.64
CA LEU A 171 -16.86 -1.76 5.51
C LEU A 171 -16.84 -0.95 4.22
N ALA A 172 -16.77 0.39 4.27
CA ALA A 172 -16.63 1.21 3.07
C ALA A 172 -15.22 1.05 2.48
N GLN A 173 -14.20 1.03 3.34
CA GLN A 173 -12.82 0.77 2.90
C GLN A 173 -12.66 -0.66 2.38
N VAL A 174 -13.22 -1.66 3.07
CA VAL A 174 -13.23 -3.05 2.57
C VAL A 174 -13.91 -3.15 1.21
N ALA A 175 -15.01 -2.44 0.98
CA ALA A 175 -15.68 -2.41 -0.31
C ALA A 175 -14.86 -1.70 -1.40
N GLU A 176 -14.22 -0.56 -1.10
CA GLU A 176 -13.35 0.16 -2.04
C GLU A 176 -12.20 -0.75 -2.50
N VAL A 177 -11.50 -1.38 -1.56
CA VAL A 177 -10.36 -2.23 -1.92
C VAL A 177 -10.81 -3.49 -2.64
N ALA A 178 -11.96 -4.09 -2.29
CA ALA A 178 -12.49 -5.23 -3.02
C ALA A 178 -12.84 -4.88 -4.48
N ASP A 179 -13.51 -3.74 -4.72
CA ASP A 179 -13.74 -3.23 -6.09
C ASP A 179 -12.41 -3.01 -6.82
N TYR A 180 -11.45 -2.40 -6.14
CA TYR A 180 -10.14 -2.11 -6.73
C TYR A 180 -9.34 -3.36 -7.10
N LEU A 181 -9.26 -4.35 -6.21
CA LEU A 181 -8.43 -5.55 -6.39
C LEU A 181 -9.08 -6.58 -7.31
N THR A 182 -10.37 -6.49 -7.60
CA THR A 182 -11.06 -7.38 -8.56
C THR A 182 -10.99 -6.87 -10.01
N LYS A 183 -10.60 -5.60 -10.20
CA LYS A 183 -10.38 -5.02 -11.53
C LYS A 183 -9.20 -5.66 -12.24
N THR A 184 -9.46 -6.15 -13.46
CA THR A 184 -8.43 -6.62 -14.40
C THR A 184 -8.15 -5.61 -15.52
N GLU A 185 -8.75 -4.43 -15.42
CA GLU A 185 -8.54 -3.25 -16.26
C GLU A 185 -8.98 -2.00 -15.48
N ALA A 186 -8.62 -0.81 -15.93
CA ALA A 186 -9.16 0.46 -15.40
C ALA A 186 -8.86 0.79 -13.92
N GLN A 187 -7.89 0.13 -13.27
CA GLN A 187 -7.44 0.54 -11.92
C GLN A 187 -7.01 2.03 -11.90
N GLU A 188 -6.47 2.54 -13.00
CA GLU A 188 -6.01 3.92 -13.13
C GLU A 188 -7.11 4.99 -13.10
N GLU A 189 -8.39 4.61 -13.15
CA GLU A 189 -9.50 5.56 -13.10
C GLU A 189 -9.65 6.20 -11.72
N SER A 190 -9.23 5.50 -10.66
CA SER A 190 -9.31 5.98 -9.28
C SER A 190 -8.02 6.68 -8.81
N TRP A 191 -7.05 6.85 -9.71
CA TRP A 191 -5.75 7.47 -9.43
C TRP A 191 -5.84 8.99 -9.42
N LYS A 192 -5.16 9.62 -8.46
CA LYS A 192 -4.94 11.07 -8.44
C LYS A 192 -3.64 11.39 -9.17
N LYS A 193 -3.74 11.54 -10.50
CA LYS A 193 -2.59 11.77 -11.37
C LYS A 193 -2.12 13.23 -11.31
N HIS A 194 -0.81 13.42 -11.36
CA HIS A 194 -0.16 14.73 -11.49
C HIS A 194 1.23 14.56 -12.12
N PRO A 195 1.85 15.64 -12.61
CA PRO A 195 3.25 15.60 -13.01
C PRO A 195 4.15 15.27 -11.82
N HIS A 196 5.20 14.50 -12.07
CA HIS A 196 6.26 14.24 -11.10
C HIS A 196 7.38 15.27 -11.23
N PRO A 197 8.00 15.69 -10.11
CA PRO A 197 9.24 16.45 -10.15
C PRO A 197 10.32 15.67 -10.91
N PRO A 198 11.14 16.35 -11.73
CA PRO A 198 12.21 15.68 -12.45
C PRO A 198 13.22 15.08 -11.47
N ARG A 199 13.60 13.82 -11.71
CA ARG A 199 14.73 13.17 -11.04
C ARG A 199 15.81 12.87 -12.07
N ALA A 200 17.06 13.10 -11.68
CA ALA A 200 18.20 12.85 -12.55
C ALA A 200 18.15 11.38 -13.02
N ASP A 201 18.40 11.17 -14.31
CA ASP A 201 18.60 9.84 -14.92
C ASP A 201 17.42 8.87 -14.82
N ARG A 202 16.21 9.34 -14.48
CA ARG A 202 15.00 8.50 -14.38
C ARG A 202 13.77 9.18 -14.97
N THR A 203 12.94 8.35 -15.59
CA THR A 203 11.63 8.75 -16.13
C THR A 203 10.53 7.90 -15.47
N PRO A 204 9.45 8.52 -14.96
CA PRO A 204 8.29 7.80 -14.45
C PRO A 204 7.66 6.90 -15.53
N ILE A 205 7.23 5.70 -15.14
CA ILE A 205 6.43 4.79 -15.99
C ILE A 205 4.98 4.80 -15.48
N ASP A 206 4.23 5.80 -15.93
CA ASP A 206 2.88 6.06 -15.46
C ASP A 206 1.81 5.45 -16.37
N GLY A 207 0.94 4.61 -15.79
CA GLY A 207 -0.30 4.14 -16.42
C GLY A 207 -0.10 3.46 -17.77
N GLN A 208 1.03 2.78 -17.98
CA GLN A 208 1.37 2.24 -19.28
C GLN A 208 0.61 0.96 -19.65
N GLY A 209 0.09 0.97 -20.87
CA GLY A 209 -0.16 -0.16 -21.74
C GLY A 209 -0.06 0.36 -23.18
N GLY A 210 0.80 -0.27 -24.00
CA GLY A 210 1.01 0.00 -25.43
C GLY A 210 1.72 1.30 -25.77
#